data_AF-A0A3A4XBR2-F1
#
_entry.id   AF-A0A3A4XBR2-F1
#
_cell.length_a   1.000
_cell.length_b   1.000
_cell.length_c   1.000
_cell.angle_alpha   90.00
_cell.angle_beta   90.00
_cell.angle_gamma   90.00
#
_symmetry.space_group_name_H-M   'P 1'
#
loop_
_entity.id
_entity.type
_entity.pdbx_description
1 polymer ?
#
loop_
_entity_poly.entity_id
_entity_poly.type
_entity_poly.pdbx_seq_one_letter_code
_entity_poly.pdbx_strand_id
1 'polypeptide(L)'
;MNWSGSHRFAGIKRCFDLLSQCIRTCVLRKKALRSKDERFRLAAASQLKDEAVLRQMALEAGQASVRKEAAALIEGPSFLTAIALNTWDIELGREVVSRIHNDLLLRRVAGSARQDAIRLAAAKKLPHPRLMKKIAFSSADVSLRWEVAQFLDDPDLMADVALFKPGHAHLDAFRQRAQAALLEYLNVLERQQNANGLLSFILVQDHLPFKLQALLRLPADAVQASLLQHISRQDFSYIEQRTIQHMLAKIQAAGWSWKDTLRPVACSHCKGKGTLALKTISTAQSRHESEVLGCPDCGGNGEAIRHIVTCADKGNRLVEFKLPVQKRFLINRHPGDYSNAGPATLNGDHCTAG
;
A
#
# COMPACT_ATOMS: atom_id res chain seq x y z
N MET A 1 33.18 8.54 -87.20
CA MET A 1 32.13 9.06 -86.31
C MET A 1 31.58 7.91 -85.47
N ASN A 2 32.22 7.59 -84.33
CA ASN A 2 31.74 6.54 -83.44
C ASN A 2 30.93 7.18 -82.31
N TRP A 3 29.61 7.11 -82.43
CA TRP A 3 28.69 7.64 -81.44
C TRP A 3 28.67 6.79 -80.17
N SER A 4 28.86 7.47 -79.05
CA SER A 4 28.68 7.04 -77.66
C SER A 4 27.23 6.61 -77.38
N GLY A 5 26.85 5.41 -77.85
CA GLY A 5 25.51 4.84 -77.68
C GLY A 5 25.29 4.14 -76.32
N SER A 6 26.32 3.55 -75.70
CA SER A 6 26.13 2.68 -74.53
C SER A 6 25.71 3.42 -73.24
N HIS A 7 26.16 4.68 -73.05
CA HIS A 7 25.86 5.44 -71.83
C HIS A 7 24.41 5.98 -71.78
N ARG A 8 23.77 6.24 -72.94
CA ARG A 8 22.39 6.75 -72.99
C ARG A 8 21.34 5.68 -72.68
N PHE A 9 21.54 4.45 -73.17
CA PHE A 9 20.63 3.34 -72.87
C PHE A 9 20.73 2.85 -71.42
N ALA A 10 21.92 2.88 -70.82
CA ALA A 10 22.11 2.57 -69.41
C ALA A 10 21.38 3.58 -68.48
N GLY A 11 21.39 4.87 -68.85
CA GLY A 11 20.66 5.91 -68.12
C GLY A 11 19.14 5.74 -68.19
N ILE A 12 18.59 5.47 -69.39
CA ILE A 12 17.15 5.26 -69.59
C ILE A 12 16.65 4.01 -68.85
N LYS A 13 17.40 2.89 -68.92
CA LYS A 13 17.08 1.66 -68.19
C LYS A 13 17.06 1.89 -66.67
N ARG A 14 18.07 2.59 -66.14
CA ARG A 14 18.15 2.93 -64.71
C ARG A 14 16.99 3.83 -64.28
N CYS A 15 16.59 4.81 -65.09
CA CYS A 15 15.42 5.64 -64.82
C CYS A 15 14.11 4.83 -64.84
N PHE A 16 13.94 3.91 -65.80
CA PHE A 16 12.77 3.04 -65.87
C PHE A 16 12.67 2.08 -64.68
N ASP A 17 13.80 1.47 -64.27
CA ASP A 17 13.87 0.58 -63.12
C ASP A 17 13.55 1.33 -61.81
N LEU A 18 14.09 2.55 -61.65
CA LEU A 18 13.78 3.42 -60.51
C LEU A 18 12.31 3.84 -60.47
N LEU A 19 11.73 4.22 -61.61
CA LEU A 19 10.30 4.57 -61.71
C LEU A 19 9.40 3.37 -61.39
N SER A 20 9.71 2.19 -61.92
CA SER A 20 9.00 0.94 -61.64
C SER A 20 9.06 0.58 -60.14
N GLN A 21 10.24 0.72 -59.53
CA GLN A 21 10.43 0.51 -58.10
C GLN A 21 9.64 1.53 -57.26
N CYS A 22 9.66 2.82 -57.63
CA CYS A 22 8.86 3.85 -56.98
C CYS A 22 7.36 3.55 -57.04
N ILE A 23 6.83 3.21 -58.22
CA ILE A 23 5.40 2.85 -58.37
C ILE A 23 5.05 1.66 -57.48
N ARG A 24 5.89 0.61 -57.47
CA ARG A 24 5.67 -0.57 -56.61
C ARG A 24 5.65 -0.18 -55.13
N THR A 25 6.59 0.63 -54.66
CA THR A 25 6.62 1.08 -53.26
C THR A 25 5.43 1.97 -52.90
N CYS A 26 4.97 2.84 -53.80
CA CYS A 26 3.76 3.66 -53.59
C CYS A 26 2.50 2.81 -53.44
N VAL A 27 2.32 1.80 -54.31
CA VAL A 27 1.19 0.88 -54.22
C VAL A 27 1.27 0.06 -52.92
N LEU A 28 2.45 -0.45 -52.58
CA LEU A 28 2.67 -1.23 -51.37
C LEU A 28 2.38 -0.40 -50.11
N ARG A 29 2.81 0.87 -50.07
CA ARG A 29 2.57 1.80 -48.96
C ARG A 29 1.09 2.11 -48.79
N LYS A 30 0.37 2.33 -49.89
CA LYS A 30 -1.09 2.52 -49.86
C LYS A 30 -1.80 1.30 -49.30
N LYS A 31 -1.35 0.09 -49.66
CA LYS A 31 -1.91 -1.16 -49.13
C LYS A 31 -1.56 -1.37 -47.65
N ALA A 32 -0.33 -1.08 -47.23
CA ALA A 32 0.10 -1.14 -45.84
C ALA A 32 -0.77 -0.26 -44.92
N LEU A 33 -1.19 0.92 -45.41
CA LEU A 33 -2.02 1.85 -44.66
C LEU A 33 -3.53 1.53 -44.69
N ARG A 34 -4.06 1.00 -45.81
CA ARG A 34 -5.52 0.98 -46.07
C ARG A 34 -6.13 -0.40 -46.29
N SER A 35 -5.35 -1.47 -46.37
CA SER A 35 -5.92 -2.81 -46.53
C SER A 35 -6.77 -3.18 -45.31
N LYS A 36 -7.95 -3.79 -45.56
CA LYS A 36 -8.80 -4.33 -44.50
C LYS A 36 -8.20 -5.58 -43.86
N ASP A 37 -7.41 -6.34 -44.62
CA ASP A 37 -6.68 -7.50 -44.11
C ASP A 37 -5.43 -7.02 -43.35
N GLU A 38 -5.44 -7.23 -42.04
CA GLU A 38 -4.36 -6.86 -41.13
C GLU A 38 -3.06 -7.62 -41.39
N ARG A 39 -3.13 -8.90 -41.78
CA ARG A 39 -1.93 -9.68 -42.11
C ARG A 39 -1.30 -9.19 -43.40
N PHE A 40 -2.13 -8.83 -44.38
CA PHE A 40 -1.64 -8.20 -45.59
C PHE A 40 -1.00 -6.84 -45.30
N ARG A 41 -1.61 -6.01 -44.45
CA ARG A 41 -1.01 -4.73 -44.01
C ARG A 41 0.36 -4.95 -43.39
N LEU A 42 0.48 -5.96 -42.53
CA LEU A 42 1.72 -6.28 -41.82
C LEU A 42 2.82 -6.70 -42.78
N ALA A 43 2.52 -7.63 -43.71
CA ALA A 43 3.46 -8.07 -44.72
C ALA A 43 3.94 -6.90 -45.60
N ALA A 44 3.03 -6.02 -46.01
CA ALA A 44 3.36 -4.83 -46.79
C ALA A 44 4.22 -3.83 -46.00
N ALA A 45 3.90 -3.56 -44.73
CA ALA A 45 4.67 -2.67 -43.86
C ALA A 45 6.07 -3.22 -43.56
N SER A 46 6.16 -4.52 -43.29
CA SER A 46 7.42 -5.26 -43.08
C SER A 46 8.33 -5.15 -44.30
N GLN A 47 7.79 -5.40 -45.50
CA GLN A 47 8.55 -5.29 -46.74
C GLN A 47 9.04 -3.86 -47.02
N LEU A 48 8.29 -2.84 -46.59
CA LEU A 48 8.69 -1.44 -46.70
C LEU A 48 9.67 -0.99 -45.61
N LYS A 49 9.85 -1.80 -44.55
CA LYS A 49 10.54 -1.40 -43.31
C LYS A 49 10.01 -0.09 -42.73
N ASP A 50 8.70 0.15 -42.88
CA ASP A 50 8.06 1.38 -42.42
C ASP A 50 7.69 1.23 -40.93
N GLU A 51 8.64 1.56 -40.05
CA GLU A 51 8.44 1.47 -38.59
C GLU A 51 7.28 2.34 -38.08
N ALA A 52 6.91 3.42 -38.80
CA ALA A 52 5.77 4.24 -38.41
C ALA A 52 4.44 3.48 -38.61
N VAL A 53 4.32 2.77 -39.74
CA VAL A 53 3.16 1.89 -40.00
C VAL A 53 3.17 0.69 -39.07
N LEU A 54 4.33 0.06 -38.85
CA LEU A 54 4.46 -1.06 -37.90
C LEU A 54 4.07 -0.63 -36.48
N ARG A 55 4.48 0.55 -36.02
CA ARG A 55 4.07 1.09 -34.71
C ARG A 55 2.56 1.25 -34.64
N GLN A 56 1.95 1.83 -35.68
CA GLN A 56 0.49 2.00 -35.72
C GLN A 56 -0.21 0.63 -35.60
N MET A 57 0.26 -0.36 -36.34
CA MET A 57 -0.28 -1.72 -36.28
C MET A 57 -0.09 -2.36 -34.90
N ALA A 58 1.08 -2.17 -34.27
CA ALA A 58 1.35 -2.66 -32.93
C ALA A 58 0.39 -2.08 -31.87
N LEU A 59 -0.13 -0.87 -32.07
CA LEU A 59 -1.05 -0.21 -31.15
C LEU A 59 -2.53 -0.50 -31.44
N GLU A 60 -2.89 -0.60 -32.73
CA GLU A 60 -4.29 -0.51 -33.17
C GLU A 60 -4.84 -1.78 -33.82
N ALA A 61 -3.99 -2.75 -34.21
CA ALA A 61 -4.49 -3.95 -34.87
C ALA A 61 -5.43 -4.75 -33.94
N GLY A 62 -6.53 -5.25 -34.50
CA GLY A 62 -7.52 -6.03 -33.75
C GLY A 62 -6.95 -7.37 -33.31
N GLN A 63 -6.20 -8.04 -34.19
CA GLN A 63 -5.56 -9.32 -33.88
C GLN A 63 -4.31 -9.12 -33.01
N ALA A 64 -4.29 -9.76 -31.82
CA ALA A 64 -3.16 -9.70 -30.91
C ALA A 64 -1.86 -10.24 -31.54
N SER A 65 -1.94 -11.27 -32.39
CA SER A 65 -0.81 -11.80 -33.14
C SER A 65 -0.19 -10.75 -34.06
N VAL A 66 -1.02 -10.00 -34.78
CA VAL A 66 -0.56 -8.92 -35.68
C VAL A 66 0.11 -7.81 -34.87
N ARG A 67 -0.44 -7.43 -33.71
CA ARG A 67 0.19 -6.41 -32.85
C ARG A 67 1.59 -6.83 -32.40
N LYS A 68 1.72 -8.08 -31.93
CA LYS A 68 3.00 -8.64 -31.45
C LYS A 68 4.02 -8.73 -32.59
N GLU A 69 3.63 -9.28 -33.73
CA GLU A 69 4.52 -9.41 -34.89
C GLU A 69 4.95 -8.04 -35.43
N ALA A 70 4.03 -7.05 -35.48
CA ALA A 70 4.37 -5.69 -35.86
C ALA A 70 5.39 -5.06 -34.89
N ALA A 71 5.21 -5.24 -33.58
CA ALA A 71 6.17 -4.75 -32.59
C ALA A 71 7.53 -5.46 -32.69
N ALA A 72 7.54 -6.77 -32.95
CA ALA A 72 8.76 -7.56 -33.10
C ALA A 72 9.66 -7.04 -34.24
N LEU A 73 9.04 -6.53 -35.32
CA LEU A 73 9.74 -5.98 -36.49
C LEU A 73 10.31 -4.56 -36.29
N ILE A 74 10.01 -3.89 -35.18
CA ILE A 74 10.50 -2.54 -34.88
C ILE A 74 11.80 -2.64 -34.09
N GLU A 75 12.86 -1.97 -34.54
CA GLU A 75 14.14 -1.90 -33.83
C GLU A 75 14.34 -0.53 -33.18
N GLY A 76 13.72 0.51 -33.73
CA GLY A 76 13.82 1.88 -33.25
C GLY A 76 13.39 2.04 -31.78
N PRO A 77 14.29 2.42 -30.85
CA PRO A 77 13.97 2.51 -29.42
C PRO A 77 12.91 3.58 -29.10
N SER A 78 12.81 4.61 -29.93
CA SER A 78 11.75 5.64 -29.84
C SER A 78 10.37 5.08 -30.19
N PHE A 79 10.27 4.23 -31.22
CA PHE A 79 9.03 3.55 -31.59
C PHE A 79 8.63 2.50 -30.56
N LEU A 80 9.58 1.70 -30.05
CA LEU A 80 9.34 0.78 -28.93
C LEU A 80 8.83 1.52 -27.69
N THR A 81 9.47 2.64 -27.33
CA THR A 81 9.01 3.48 -26.21
C THR A 81 7.59 3.99 -26.44
N ALA A 82 7.28 4.43 -27.67
CA ALA A 82 5.93 4.88 -28.00
C ALA A 82 4.89 3.77 -27.87
N ILE A 83 5.22 2.52 -28.21
CA ILE A 83 4.33 1.37 -28.01
C ILE A 83 4.12 1.12 -26.52
N ALA A 84 5.20 1.01 -25.74
CA ALA A 84 5.13 0.78 -24.30
C ALA A 84 4.31 1.84 -23.55
N LEU A 85 4.39 3.11 -23.99
CA LEU A 85 3.63 4.19 -23.38
C LEU A 85 2.12 4.10 -23.65
N ASN A 86 1.71 3.64 -24.83
CA ASN A 86 0.35 3.82 -25.34
C ASN A 86 -0.46 2.53 -25.52
N THR A 87 0.18 1.37 -25.51
CA THR A 87 -0.53 0.09 -25.67
C THR A 87 -1.50 -0.17 -24.51
N TRP A 88 -2.63 -0.78 -24.84
CA TRP A 88 -3.58 -1.33 -23.87
C TRP A 88 -3.30 -2.81 -23.57
N ASP A 89 -2.54 -3.48 -24.45
CA ASP A 89 -2.13 -4.87 -24.30
C ASP A 89 -0.91 -4.94 -23.36
N ILE A 90 -1.13 -5.40 -22.13
CA ILE A 90 -0.12 -5.45 -21.07
C ILE A 90 1.03 -6.38 -21.44
N GLU A 91 0.74 -7.53 -22.05
CA GLU A 91 1.75 -8.53 -22.41
C GLU A 91 2.64 -8.01 -23.54
N LEU A 92 2.04 -7.38 -24.55
CA LEU A 92 2.80 -6.67 -25.58
C LEU A 92 3.67 -5.56 -24.96
N GLY A 93 3.11 -4.77 -24.04
CA GLY A 93 3.85 -3.70 -23.37
C GLY A 93 5.06 -4.22 -22.60
N ARG A 94 4.91 -5.32 -21.86
CA ARG A 94 6.00 -6.01 -21.16
C ARG A 94 7.08 -6.51 -22.12
N GLU A 95 6.67 -7.15 -23.21
CA GLU A 95 7.57 -7.63 -24.26
C GLU A 95 8.37 -6.48 -24.88
N VAL A 96 7.72 -5.38 -25.22
CA VAL A 96 8.38 -4.19 -25.77
C VAL A 96 9.35 -3.57 -24.76
N VAL A 97 8.97 -3.45 -23.48
CA VAL A 97 9.84 -2.96 -22.41
C VAL A 97 11.09 -3.83 -22.24
N SER A 98 10.97 -5.14 -22.42
CA SER A 98 12.10 -6.07 -22.34
C SER A 98 13.21 -5.74 -23.36
N ARG A 99 12.84 -5.11 -24.48
CA ARG A 99 13.73 -4.72 -25.58
C ARG A 99 14.26 -3.28 -25.48
N ILE A 100 13.79 -2.49 -24.51
CA ILE A 100 14.31 -1.14 -24.25
C ILE A 100 15.50 -1.26 -23.27
N HIS A 101 16.68 -0.84 -23.69
CA HIS A 101 17.91 -0.89 -22.87
C HIS A 101 18.41 0.48 -22.41
N ASN A 102 17.77 1.56 -22.86
CA ASN A 102 18.15 2.91 -22.48
C ASN A 102 17.41 3.34 -21.20
N ASP A 103 18.15 3.66 -20.15
CA ASP A 103 17.61 4.07 -18.85
C ASP A 103 16.71 5.30 -18.90
N LEU A 104 17.00 6.29 -19.75
CA LEU A 104 16.15 7.48 -19.89
C LEU A 104 14.79 7.12 -20.49
N LEU A 105 14.78 6.21 -21.48
CA LEU A 105 13.54 5.71 -22.06
C LEU A 105 12.78 4.82 -21.08
N LEU A 106 13.46 3.95 -20.33
CA LEU A 106 12.85 3.14 -19.28
C LEU A 106 12.22 4.00 -18.18
N ARG A 107 12.90 5.07 -17.74
CA ARG A 107 12.34 6.03 -16.76
C ARG A 107 11.08 6.71 -17.31
N ARG A 108 11.08 7.08 -18.59
CA ARG A 108 9.91 7.66 -19.25
C ARG A 108 8.73 6.68 -19.26
N VAL A 109 8.97 5.41 -19.60
CA VAL A 109 7.92 4.38 -19.55
C VAL A 109 7.43 4.16 -18.12
N ALA A 110 8.34 3.98 -17.17
CA ALA A 110 8.02 3.76 -15.77
C ALA A 110 7.26 4.95 -15.12
N GLY A 111 7.47 6.17 -15.61
CA GLY A 111 6.80 7.37 -15.12
C GLY A 111 5.48 7.72 -15.83
N SER A 112 5.23 7.19 -17.03
CA SER A 112 4.15 7.71 -17.89
C SER A 112 3.38 6.68 -18.70
N ALA A 113 3.72 5.39 -18.65
CA ALA A 113 2.92 4.38 -19.33
C ALA A 113 1.51 4.28 -18.73
N ARG A 114 0.52 4.05 -19.61
CA ARG A 114 -0.90 4.02 -19.22
C ARG A 114 -1.23 2.89 -18.25
N GLN A 115 -0.57 1.74 -18.39
CA GLN A 115 -0.81 0.57 -17.55
C GLN A 115 0.26 0.44 -16.47
N ASP A 116 -0.18 0.27 -15.23
CA ASP A 116 0.68 0.17 -14.04
C ASP A 116 1.64 -1.03 -14.15
N ALA A 117 1.17 -2.16 -14.71
CA ALA A 117 1.99 -3.34 -14.95
C ALA A 117 3.14 -3.07 -15.95
N ILE A 118 2.94 -2.20 -16.95
CA ILE A 118 3.99 -1.79 -17.88
C ILE A 118 4.94 -0.81 -17.20
N ARG A 119 4.42 0.14 -16.41
CA ARG A 119 5.25 1.04 -15.59
C ARG A 119 6.17 0.23 -14.67
N LEU A 120 5.63 -0.79 -14.01
CA LEU A 120 6.38 -1.67 -13.12
C LEU A 120 7.42 -2.48 -13.87
N ALA A 121 7.09 -3.05 -15.04
CA ALA A 121 8.06 -3.78 -15.86
C ALA A 121 9.26 -2.91 -16.24
N ALA A 122 9.04 -1.63 -16.56
CA ALA A 122 10.12 -0.70 -16.87
C ALA A 122 10.92 -0.32 -15.60
N ALA A 123 10.24 -0.12 -14.46
CA ALA A 123 10.90 0.17 -13.19
C ALA A 123 11.78 -0.98 -12.69
N LYS A 124 11.39 -2.24 -12.91
CA LYS A 124 12.19 -3.44 -12.57
C LYS A 124 13.53 -3.52 -13.31
N LYS A 125 13.63 -2.88 -14.48
CA LYS A 125 14.89 -2.82 -15.24
C LYS A 125 15.82 -1.70 -14.78
N LEU A 126 15.39 -0.84 -13.86
CA LEU A 126 16.18 0.28 -13.35
C LEU A 126 16.71 -0.05 -11.93
N PRO A 127 17.92 0.42 -11.56
CA PRO A 127 18.50 0.19 -10.23
C PRO A 127 17.89 1.11 -9.14
N HIS A 128 16.58 1.38 -9.22
CA HIS A 128 15.91 2.39 -8.40
C HIS A 128 14.61 1.85 -7.75
N PRO A 129 14.70 1.17 -6.60
CA PRO A 129 13.54 0.58 -5.94
C PRO A 129 12.49 1.62 -5.52
N ARG A 130 12.88 2.89 -5.32
CA ARG A 130 11.97 4.00 -5.01
C ARG A 130 10.89 4.21 -6.09
N LEU A 131 11.24 3.98 -7.36
CA LEU A 131 10.28 4.13 -8.46
C LEU A 131 9.23 3.02 -8.43
N MET A 132 9.65 1.79 -8.12
CA MET A 132 8.74 0.65 -7.95
C MET A 132 7.76 0.89 -6.80
N LYS A 133 8.27 1.35 -5.64
CA LYS A 133 7.41 1.74 -4.49
C LYS A 133 6.39 2.80 -4.89
N LYS A 134 6.82 3.86 -5.58
CA LYS A 134 5.92 4.94 -6.03
C LYS A 134 4.81 4.40 -6.93
N ILE A 135 5.14 3.51 -7.88
CA ILE A 135 4.16 2.88 -8.77
C ILE A 135 3.18 2.04 -7.95
N ALA A 136 3.67 1.22 -7.02
CA ALA A 136 2.85 0.37 -6.16
C ALA A 136 1.86 1.20 -5.33
N PHE A 137 2.31 2.21 -4.57
CA PHE A 137 1.41 3.04 -3.75
C PHE A 137 0.37 3.83 -4.57
N SER A 138 0.66 4.13 -5.85
CA SER A 138 -0.30 4.78 -6.75
C SER A 138 -1.27 3.81 -7.44
N SER A 139 -1.02 2.50 -7.35
CA SER A 139 -1.76 1.48 -8.08
C SER A 139 -3.01 1.06 -7.32
N ALA A 140 -4.14 1.00 -8.03
CA ALA A 140 -5.37 0.40 -7.51
C ALA A 140 -5.27 -1.15 -7.47
N ASP A 141 -4.40 -1.74 -8.28
CA ASP A 141 -4.20 -3.19 -8.34
C ASP A 141 -3.42 -3.68 -7.11
N VAL A 142 -4.11 -4.43 -6.25
CA VAL A 142 -3.55 -5.06 -5.04
C VAL A 142 -2.54 -6.15 -5.38
N SER A 143 -2.76 -6.90 -6.46
CA SER A 143 -1.82 -7.93 -6.90
C SER A 143 -0.48 -7.31 -7.29
N LEU A 144 -0.52 -6.17 -7.99
CA LEU A 144 0.68 -5.42 -8.35
C LEU A 144 1.39 -4.90 -7.10
N ARG A 145 0.66 -4.32 -6.15
CA ARG A 145 1.25 -3.86 -4.88
C ARG A 145 1.92 -4.99 -4.12
N TRP A 146 1.26 -6.14 -4.04
CA TRP A 146 1.80 -7.35 -3.41
C TRP A 146 3.06 -7.86 -4.13
N GLU A 147 3.07 -7.89 -5.46
CA GLU A 147 4.23 -8.27 -6.26
C GLU A 147 5.45 -7.39 -5.93
N VAL A 148 5.24 -6.08 -5.78
CA VAL A 148 6.32 -5.14 -5.41
C VAL A 148 6.75 -5.31 -3.95
N ALA A 149 5.80 -5.52 -3.04
CA ALA A 149 6.08 -5.77 -1.63
C ALA A 149 7.00 -6.98 -1.45
N GLN A 150 6.71 -8.08 -2.16
CA GLN A 150 7.53 -9.30 -2.15
C GLN A 150 8.89 -9.07 -2.80
N PHE A 151 8.93 -8.41 -3.95
CA PHE A 151 10.18 -8.19 -4.68
C PHE A 151 11.17 -7.32 -3.90
N LEU A 152 10.67 -6.33 -3.16
CA LEU A 152 11.49 -5.42 -2.38
C LEU A 152 11.68 -5.84 -0.92
N ASP A 153 11.02 -6.91 -0.48
CA ASP A 153 10.88 -7.29 0.94
C ASP A 153 10.49 -6.09 1.81
N ASP A 154 9.46 -5.35 1.36
CA ASP A 154 9.16 -4.03 1.89
C ASP A 154 8.00 -4.04 2.90
N PRO A 155 8.27 -3.81 4.20
CA PRO A 155 7.25 -3.93 5.24
C PRO A 155 6.19 -2.82 5.17
N ASP A 156 6.51 -1.64 4.62
CA ASP A 156 5.53 -0.56 4.40
C ASP A 156 4.50 -0.95 3.33
N LEU A 157 4.94 -1.50 2.20
CA LEU A 157 4.03 -2.02 1.17
C LEU A 157 3.25 -3.25 1.65
N MET A 158 3.84 -4.14 2.46
CA MET A 158 3.10 -5.24 3.07
C MET A 158 1.97 -4.71 3.97
N ALA A 159 2.24 -3.66 4.76
CA ALA A 159 1.22 -3.01 5.59
C ALA A 159 0.10 -2.38 4.74
N ASP A 160 0.43 -1.67 3.65
CA ASP A 160 -0.56 -1.10 2.72
C ASP A 160 -1.49 -2.18 2.13
N VAL A 161 -0.91 -3.30 1.67
CA VAL A 161 -1.68 -4.44 1.14
C VAL A 161 -2.54 -5.09 2.22
N ALA A 162 -2.02 -5.24 3.45
CA ALA A 162 -2.73 -5.87 4.56
C ALA A 162 -3.92 -5.05 5.08
N LEU A 163 -3.92 -3.73 4.85
CA LEU A 163 -5.00 -2.82 5.27
C LEU A 163 -5.95 -2.45 4.14
N PHE A 164 -5.70 -2.96 2.93
CA PHE A 164 -6.61 -2.76 1.83
C PHE A 164 -8.02 -3.27 2.17
N LYS A 165 -9.03 -2.47 1.82
CA LYS A 165 -10.42 -2.70 2.24
C LYS A 165 -10.91 -4.06 1.72
N PRO A 166 -11.50 -4.91 2.59
CA PRO A 166 -12.10 -6.18 2.17
C PRO A 166 -13.33 -5.93 1.29
N GLY A 167 -13.62 -6.85 0.38
CA GLY A 167 -14.78 -6.72 -0.52
C GLY A 167 -14.89 -7.81 -1.58
N HIS A 168 -13.79 -8.47 -1.91
CA HIS A 168 -13.77 -9.62 -2.81
C HIS A 168 -12.80 -10.68 -2.28
N ALA A 169 -13.22 -11.95 -2.29
CA ALA A 169 -12.45 -13.06 -1.73
C ALA A 169 -11.00 -13.16 -2.28
N HIS A 170 -10.79 -12.82 -3.57
CA HIS A 170 -9.45 -12.84 -4.15
C HIS A 170 -8.53 -11.74 -3.59
N LEU A 171 -9.08 -10.60 -3.17
CA LEU A 171 -8.32 -9.51 -2.53
C LEU A 171 -8.01 -9.84 -1.07
N ASP A 172 -8.89 -10.56 -0.40
CA ASP A 172 -8.68 -11.02 0.98
C ASP A 172 -7.47 -11.97 1.07
N ALA A 173 -7.23 -12.80 0.05
CA ALA A 173 -6.06 -13.67 -0.01
C ALA A 173 -4.75 -12.88 -0.02
N PHE A 174 -4.67 -11.77 -0.77
CA PHE A 174 -3.48 -10.90 -0.75
C PHE A 174 -3.29 -10.22 0.59
N ARG A 175 -4.37 -9.72 1.19
CA ARG A 175 -4.36 -9.12 2.52
C ARG A 175 -3.84 -10.10 3.57
N GLN A 176 -4.34 -11.34 3.60
CA GLN A 176 -3.91 -12.36 4.55
C GLN A 176 -2.43 -12.72 4.37
N ARG A 177 -1.98 -12.88 3.12
CA ARG A 177 -0.56 -13.14 2.81
C ARG A 177 0.33 -11.99 3.26
N ALA A 178 -0.08 -10.75 3.00
CA ALA A 178 0.66 -9.57 3.39
C ALA A 178 0.73 -9.40 4.91
N GLN A 179 -0.38 -9.63 5.61
CA GLN A 179 -0.41 -9.64 7.06
C GLN A 179 0.50 -10.72 7.64
N ALA A 180 0.48 -11.94 7.09
CA ALA A 180 1.34 -13.03 7.54
C ALA A 180 2.83 -12.71 7.31
N ALA A 181 3.19 -12.17 6.13
CA ALA A 181 4.56 -11.77 5.82
C ALA A 181 5.06 -10.65 6.74
N LEU A 182 4.21 -9.65 7.01
CA LEU A 182 4.54 -8.55 7.93
C LEU A 182 4.75 -9.05 9.37
N LEU A 183 3.90 -9.96 9.85
CA LEU A 183 4.09 -10.57 11.17
C LEU A 183 5.37 -11.40 11.22
N GLU A 184 5.71 -12.13 10.16
CA GLU A 184 6.95 -12.89 10.09
C GLU A 184 8.17 -11.98 10.07
N TYR A 185 8.14 -10.87 9.32
CA TYR A 185 9.17 -9.82 9.36
C TYR A 185 9.39 -9.32 10.80
N LEU A 186 8.33 -9.00 11.53
CA LEU A 186 8.44 -8.56 12.93
C LEU A 186 8.97 -9.66 13.86
N ASN A 187 8.58 -10.92 13.66
CA ASN A 187 9.08 -12.06 14.42
C ASN A 187 10.58 -12.30 14.15
N VAL A 188 11.05 -12.10 12.91
CA VAL A 188 12.48 -12.16 12.58
C VAL A 188 13.25 -11.10 13.36
N LEU A 189 12.77 -9.84 13.38
CA LEU A 189 13.40 -8.77 14.14
C LEU A 189 13.44 -9.08 15.65
N GLU A 190 12.36 -9.62 16.20
CA GLU A 190 12.29 -10.04 17.60
C GLU A 190 13.30 -11.15 17.93
N ARG A 191 13.35 -12.22 17.11
CA ARG A 191 14.31 -13.33 17.28
C ARG A 191 15.76 -12.87 17.17
N GLN A 192 16.03 -11.88 16.33
CA GLN A 192 17.35 -11.26 16.18
C GLN A 192 17.66 -10.22 17.29
N GLN A 193 16.72 -9.99 18.22
CA GLN A 193 16.80 -8.94 19.24
C GLN A 193 17.09 -7.55 18.63
N ASN A 194 16.61 -7.30 17.42
CA ASN A 194 16.86 -6.06 16.69
C ASN A 194 15.89 -4.95 17.12
N ALA A 195 16.13 -4.40 18.32
CA ALA A 195 15.33 -3.31 18.88
C ALA A 195 15.30 -2.08 17.97
N ASN A 196 16.43 -1.75 17.33
CA ASN A 196 16.52 -0.60 16.41
C ASN A 196 15.63 -0.80 15.17
N GLY A 197 15.55 -2.01 14.63
CA GLY A 197 14.67 -2.36 13.52
C GLY A 197 13.19 -2.22 13.90
N LEU A 198 12.81 -2.72 15.08
CA LEU A 198 11.44 -2.58 15.61
C LEU A 198 11.07 -1.11 15.88
N LEU A 199 11.98 -0.33 16.48
CA LEU A 199 11.80 1.10 16.70
C LEU A 199 11.65 1.86 15.38
N SER A 200 12.54 1.60 14.42
CA SER A 200 12.49 2.22 13.09
C SER A 200 11.16 1.92 12.40
N PHE A 201 10.69 0.67 12.49
CA PHE A 201 9.39 0.27 11.99
C PHE A 201 8.25 1.06 12.66
N ILE A 202 8.21 1.17 13.99
CA ILE A 202 7.16 1.93 14.69
C ILE A 202 7.15 3.42 14.31
N LEU A 203 8.32 4.01 14.07
CA LEU A 203 8.46 5.42 13.74
C LEU A 203 8.04 5.72 12.29
N VAL A 204 8.36 4.83 11.36
CA VAL A 204 8.08 5.02 9.92
C VAL A 204 6.67 4.59 9.53
N GLN A 205 6.15 3.54 10.14
CA GLN A 205 4.83 3.02 9.78
C GLN A 205 3.75 4.06 10.06
N ASP A 206 2.73 4.11 9.21
CA ASP A 206 1.59 5.01 9.43
C ASP A 206 0.51 4.32 10.28
N HIS A 207 0.41 2.99 10.17
CA HIS A 207 -0.75 2.26 10.67
C HIS A 207 -0.56 1.76 12.11
N LEU A 208 -1.41 2.25 13.01
CA LEU A 208 -1.35 1.95 14.44
C LEU A 208 -1.41 0.45 14.78
N PRO A 209 -2.25 -0.40 14.15
CA PRO A 209 -2.30 -1.82 14.49
C PRO A 209 -0.92 -2.50 14.37
N PHE A 210 -0.16 -2.18 13.32
CA PHE A 210 1.16 -2.74 13.11
C PHE A 210 2.21 -2.11 14.03
N LYS A 211 2.11 -0.80 14.33
CA LYS A 211 2.94 -0.19 15.39
C LYS A 211 2.78 -0.92 16.71
N LEU A 212 1.55 -1.25 17.10
CA LEU A 212 1.29 -1.98 18.35
C LEU A 212 1.86 -3.39 18.29
N GLN A 213 1.76 -4.09 17.15
CA GLN A 213 2.39 -5.40 16.98
C GLN A 213 3.92 -5.34 17.17
N ALA A 214 4.58 -4.32 16.62
CA ALA A 214 6.01 -4.12 16.83
C ALA A 214 6.34 -3.71 18.28
N LEU A 215 5.53 -2.85 18.92
CA LEU A 215 5.69 -2.46 20.31
C LEU A 215 5.65 -3.67 21.26
N LEU A 216 4.74 -4.61 21.03
CA LEU A 216 4.62 -5.81 21.86
C LEU A 216 5.89 -6.66 21.84
N ARG A 217 6.64 -6.62 20.75
CA ARG A 217 7.90 -7.34 20.51
C ARG A 217 9.16 -6.59 20.93
N LEU A 218 9.05 -5.30 21.25
CA LEU A 218 10.20 -4.52 21.73
C LEU A 218 10.69 -5.03 23.08
N PRO A 219 12.01 -5.01 23.37
CA PRO A 219 12.50 -5.29 24.70
C PRO A 219 12.05 -4.17 25.67
N ALA A 220 11.90 -4.51 26.95
CA ALA A 220 11.30 -3.64 27.96
C ALA A 220 12.05 -2.31 28.16
N ASP A 221 13.38 -2.37 28.10
CA ASP A 221 14.30 -1.23 28.21
C ASP A 221 14.22 -0.26 27.02
N ALA A 222 13.75 -0.72 25.86
CA ALA A 222 13.52 0.12 24.69
C ALA A 222 12.20 0.94 24.75
N VAL A 223 11.32 0.66 25.71
CA VAL A 223 10.04 1.37 25.85
C VAL A 223 10.25 2.69 26.61
N GLN A 224 10.60 3.72 25.86
CA GLN A 224 10.91 5.06 26.38
C GLN A 224 9.75 6.05 26.24
N ALA A 225 9.82 7.16 26.99
CA ALA A 225 8.81 8.21 27.00
C ALA A 225 8.52 8.78 25.59
N SER A 226 9.56 8.99 24.79
CA SER A 226 9.47 9.51 23.42
C SER A 226 8.67 8.58 22.50
N LEU A 227 8.90 7.26 22.60
CA LEU A 227 8.16 6.23 21.87
C LEU A 227 6.69 6.23 22.27
N LEU A 228 6.41 6.20 23.58
CA LEU A 228 5.03 6.21 24.08
C LEU A 228 4.30 7.49 23.66
N GLN A 229 4.98 8.64 23.68
CA GLN A 229 4.41 9.91 23.24
C GLN A 229 4.13 9.93 21.72
N HIS A 230 4.95 9.26 20.90
CA HIS A 230 4.68 9.09 19.48
C HIS A 230 3.40 8.26 19.25
N ILE A 231 3.28 7.13 19.97
CA ILE A 231 2.13 6.23 19.87
C ILE A 231 0.86 6.89 20.42
N SER A 232 0.95 7.64 21.51
CA SER A 232 -0.22 8.25 22.16
C SER A 232 -0.88 9.37 21.36
N ARG A 233 -0.18 9.92 20.35
CA ARG A 233 -0.72 10.91 19.41
C ARG A 233 -1.61 10.30 18.32
N GLN A 234 -1.62 8.97 18.19
CA GLN A 234 -2.39 8.26 17.17
C GLN A 234 -3.85 8.04 17.62
N ASP A 235 -4.74 7.79 16.66
CA ASP A 235 -6.14 7.47 16.94
C ASP A 235 -6.33 5.97 17.23
N PHE A 236 -6.90 5.67 18.39
CA PHE A 236 -7.20 4.31 18.87
C PHE A 236 -8.63 3.85 18.61
N SER A 237 -9.48 4.68 17.98
CA SER A 237 -10.92 4.42 17.79
C SER A 237 -11.26 3.07 17.16
N TYR A 238 -10.39 2.55 16.30
CA TYR A 238 -10.56 1.30 15.55
C TYR A 238 -9.69 0.14 16.07
N ILE A 239 -8.96 0.34 17.17
CA ILE A 239 -8.10 -0.69 17.76
C ILE A 239 -8.93 -1.59 18.68
N GLU A 240 -8.80 -2.90 18.50
CA GLU A 240 -9.45 -3.88 19.37
C GLU A 240 -9.01 -3.72 20.82
N GLN A 241 -9.98 -3.84 21.73
CA GLN A 241 -9.75 -3.66 23.17
C GLN A 241 -8.69 -4.60 23.74
N ARG A 242 -8.61 -5.83 23.23
CA ARG A 242 -7.60 -6.82 23.62
C ARG A 242 -6.19 -6.34 23.29
N THR A 243 -6.00 -5.72 22.13
CA THR A 243 -4.72 -5.15 21.70
C THR A 243 -4.30 -3.99 22.60
N ILE A 244 -5.25 -3.14 23.00
CA ILE A 244 -5.01 -2.06 23.96
C ILE A 244 -4.56 -2.62 25.31
N GLN A 245 -5.21 -3.69 25.81
CA GLN A 245 -4.82 -4.33 27.08
C GLN A 245 -3.40 -4.91 27.01
N HIS A 246 -3.06 -5.61 25.92
CA HIS A 246 -1.71 -6.13 25.72
C HIS A 246 -0.67 -5.00 25.68
N MET A 247 -0.99 -3.88 25.01
CA MET A 247 -0.13 -2.69 25.00
C MET A 247 0.11 -2.16 26.41
N LEU A 248 -0.94 -1.96 27.21
CA LEU A 248 -0.80 -1.44 28.58
C LEU A 248 -0.01 -2.41 29.48
N ALA A 249 -0.24 -3.72 29.35
CA ALA A 249 0.55 -4.72 30.06
C ALA A 249 2.04 -4.68 29.67
N LYS A 250 2.35 -4.48 28.38
CA LYS A 250 3.72 -4.31 27.90
C LYS A 250 4.39 -3.06 28.49
N ILE A 251 3.67 -1.94 28.50
CA ILE A 251 4.13 -0.69 29.11
C ILE A 251 4.41 -0.90 30.60
N GLN A 252 3.53 -1.61 31.30
CA GLN A 252 3.72 -1.93 32.72
C GLN A 252 4.93 -2.83 32.97
N ALA A 253 5.12 -3.86 32.14
CA ALA A 253 6.30 -4.73 32.20
C ALA A 253 7.62 -3.97 31.94
N ALA A 254 7.56 -2.85 31.21
CA ALA A 254 8.68 -1.94 31.02
C ALA A 254 8.95 -1.01 32.24
N GLY A 255 8.26 -1.22 33.36
CA GLY A 255 8.47 -0.46 34.59
C GLY A 255 7.70 0.87 34.64
N TRP A 256 6.74 1.07 33.75
CA TRP A 256 5.82 2.20 33.82
C TRP A 256 4.61 1.85 34.68
N SER A 257 4.20 2.78 35.52
CA SER A 257 2.88 2.73 36.16
C SER A 257 1.84 3.37 35.25
N TRP A 258 0.57 2.97 35.36
CA TRP A 258 -0.49 3.67 34.65
C TRP A 258 -1.76 3.81 35.49
N LYS A 259 -2.51 4.88 35.24
CA LYS A 259 -3.78 5.19 35.89
C LYS A 259 -4.83 5.53 34.84
N ASP A 260 -5.99 4.92 35.01
CA ASP A 260 -7.16 5.16 34.16
C ASP A 260 -8.07 6.23 34.76
N THR A 261 -8.45 7.20 33.94
CA THR A 261 -9.35 8.29 34.29
C THR A 261 -10.37 8.54 33.17
N LEU A 262 -11.64 8.68 33.56
CA LEU A 262 -12.68 9.22 32.69
C LEU A 262 -12.76 10.73 32.92
N ARG A 263 -12.52 11.54 31.87
CA ARG A 263 -12.63 13.00 31.94
C ARG A 263 -13.86 13.49 31.16
N PRO A 264 -14.73 14.30 31.76
CA PRO A 264 -15.79 14.95 31.01
C PRO A 264 -15.18 15.90 29.98
N VAL A 265 -15.78 15.95 28.79
CA VAL A 265 -15.40 16.88 27.71
C VAL A 265 -16.62 17.59 27.17
N ALA A 266 -16.42 18.80 26.67
CA ALA A 266 -17.45 19.51 25.93
C ALA A 266 -17.90 18.63 24.75
N CYS A 267 -19.20 18.36 24.71
CA CYS A 267 -19.81 17.54 23.68
C CYS A 267 -19.42 18.05 22.28
N SER A 268 -18.91 17.16 21.43
CA SER A 268 -18.51 17.50 20.07
C SER A 268 -19.66 18.05 19.21
N HIS A 269 -20.89 17.59 19.49
CA HIS A 269 -22.09 17.97 18.74
C HIS A 269 -22.68 19.31 19.21
N CYS A 270 -22.92 19.47 20.52
CA CYS A 270 -23.51 20.70 21.05
C CYS A 270 -22.46 21.76 21.45
N LYS A 271 -21.16 21.46 21.35
CA LYS A 271 -20.04 22.32 21.77
C LYS A 271 -20.16 22.83 23.22
N GLY A 272 -20.80 22.04 24.08
CA GLY A 272 -21.08 22.45 25.47
C GLY A 272 -22.20 23.48 25.63
N LYS A 273 -23.02 23.72 24.59
CA LYS A 273 -24.23 24.57 24.67
C LYS A 273 -25.41 23.89 25.35
N GLY A 274 -25.31 22.57 25.55
CA GLY A 274 -26.24 21.80 26.36
C GLY A 274 -26.13 22.16 27.83
N THR A 275 -27.26 22.25 28.53
CA THR A 275 -27.36 22.70 29.92
C THR A 275 -26.82 21.66 30.89
N LEU A 276 -25.50 21.59 31.02
CA LEU A 276 -24.86 21.16 32.25
C LEU A 276 -23.86 22.24 32.68
N ALA A 277 -24.39 23.18 33.47
CA ALA A 277 -23.58 23.84 34.46
C ALA A 277 -22.89 22.75 35.30
N LEU A 278 -21.61 22.94 35.58
CA LEU A 278 -20.71 22.14 36.44
C LEU A 278 -21.20 22.01 37.91
N LYS A 279 -22.50 22.07 38.19
CA LYS A 279 -23.06 21.79 39.50
C LYS A 279 -23.37 20.29 39.58
N THR A 280 -22.78 19.68 40.61
CA THR A 280 -23.12 18.36 41.16
C THR A 280 -22.74 17.12 40.34
N ILE A 281 -21.44 16.77 40.35
CA ILE A 281 -21.01 15.39 40.68
C ILE A 281 -20.40 15.43 42.10
N SER A 282 -21.15 16.04 43.00
CA SER A 282 -20.93 16.00 44.44
C SER A 282 -22.27 15.63 45.03
N THR A 283 -22.26 14.60 45.86
CA THR A 283 -23.32 14.09 46.74
C THR A 283 -24.42 13.20 46.14
N ALA A 284 -24.40 11.97 46.67
CA ALA A 284 -25.51 11.16 47.16
C ALA A 284 -26.45 10.48 46.15
N GLN A 285 -26.38 9.14 46.18
CA GLN A 285 -27.52 8.23 46.01
C GLN A 285 -28.54 8.62 44.91
N SER A 286 -28.16 8.45 43.66
CA SER A 286 -29.16 8.13 42.64
C SER A 286 -28.59 7.08 41.69
N ARG A 287 -29.43 6.09 41.39
CA ARG A 287 -29.14 4.99 40.49
C ARG A 287 -28.84 5.58 39.11
N HIS A 288 -27.56 5.61 38.73
CA HIS A 288 -27.19 5.93 37.36
C HIS A 288 -27.43 4.70 36.51
N GLU A 289 -28.50 4.72 35.74
CA GLU A 289 -28.67 3.83 34.59
C GLU A 289 -27.46 4.01 33.67
N SER A 290 -26.81 2.88 33.42
CA SER A 290 -25.51 2.68 32.80
C SER A 290 -25.51 2.91 31.28
N GLU A 291 -26.39 3.75 30.73
CA GLU A 291 -26.65 3.77 29.28
C GLU A 291 -26.31 5.08 28.54
N VAL A 292 -26.05 6.20 29.24
CA VAL A 292 -25.88 7.49 28.55
C VAL A 292 -24.41 7.89 28.44
N LEU A 293 -23.70 7.27 27.47
CA LEU A 293 -22.35 7.68 27.03
C LEU A 293 -22.36 8.91 26.11
N GLY A 294 -23.54 9.33 25.64
CA GLY A 294 -23.69 10.46 24.75
C GLY A 294 -24.27 11.68 25.47
N CYS A 295 -24.00 12.87 24.95
CA CYS A 295 -24.51 14.10 25.55
C CYS A 295 -26.05 14.11 25.59
N PRO A 296 -26.67 14.28 26.78
CA PRO A 296 -28.12 14.23 26.95
C PRO A 296 -28.80 15.35 26.15
N ASP A 297 -28.15 16.50 26.02
CA ASP A 297 -28.68 17.67 25.30
C ASP A 297 -28.72 17.49 23.78
N CYS A 298 -27.96 16.54 23.23
CA CYS A 298 -28.04 16.19 21.81
C CYS A 298 -28.59 14.79 21.58
N GLY A 299 -29.30 14.20 22.56
CA GLY A 299 -29.89 12.87 22.43
C GLY A 299 -28.88 11.77 22.18
N GLY A 300 -27.66 11.92 22.72
CA GLY A 300 -26.58 10.94 22.58
C GLY A 300 -25.65 11.13 21.38
N ASN A 301 -25.90 12.12 20.51
CA ASN A 301 -25.16 12.34 19.25
C ASN A 301 -23.73 12.91 19.39
N GLY A 302 -23.22 13.13 20.61
CA GLY A 302 -21.86 13.65 20.82
C GLY A 302 -21.20 13.05 22.04
N GLU A 303 -19.87 12.95 22.00
CA GLU A 303 -19.06 12.38 23.09
C GLU A 303 -18.92 13.39 24.23
N ALA A 304 -19.41 13.02 25.42
CA ALA A 304 -19.31 13.84 26.63
C ALA A 304 -18.19 13.37 27.59
N ILE A 305 -17.56 12.23 27.30
CA ILE A 305 -16.56 11.59 28.17
C ILE A 305 -15.38 11.13 27.31
N ARG A 306 -14.15 11.36 27.79
CA ARG A 306 -12.92 10.78 27.26
C ARG A 306 -12.31 9.80 28.23
N HIS A 307 -11.91 8.64 27.74
CA HIS A 307 -11.12 7.67 28.47
C HIS A 307 -9.64 7.98 28.29
N ILE A 308 -8.98 8.34 29.39
CA ILE A 308 -7.58 8.77 29.42
C ILE A 308 -6.79 7.85 30.33
N VAL A 309 -5.79 7.17 29.76
CA VAL A 309 -4.80 6.41 30.52
C VAL A 309 -3.53 7.23 30.62
N THR A 310 -3.12 7.56 31.84
CA THR A 310 -1.89 8.29 32.13
C THR A 310 -0.82 7.31 32.57
N CYS A 311 0.26 7.19 31.80
CA CYS A 311 1.42 6.37 32.11
C CYS A 311 2.53 7.24 32.72
N ALA A 312 3.17 6.77 33.79
CA ALA A 312 4.26 7.44 34.48
C ALA A 312 5.49 6.52 34.62
N ASP A 313 6.67 6.99 34.22
CA ASP A 313 7.94 6.30 34.46
C ASP A 313 8.50 6.59 35.88
N LYS A 314 9.62 5.96 36.22
CA LYS A 314 10.32 6.18 37.51
C LYS A 314 10.82 7.62 37.69
N GLY A 315 11.01 8.36 36.61
CA GLY A 315 11.40 9.77 36.61
C GLY A 315 10.19 10.72 36.66
N ASN A 316 8.98 10.21 36.88
CA ASN A 316 7.71 10.94 36.89
C ASN A 316 7.38 11.64 35.56
N ARG A 317 7.94 11.17 34.44
CA ARG A 317 7.54 11.63 33.10
C ARG A 317 6.20 11.02 32.75
N LEU A 318 5.28 11.87 32.30
CA LEU A 318 3.90 11.48 32.04
C LEU A 318 3.61 11.38 30.54
N VAL A 319 2.90 10.33 30.15
CA VAL A 319 2.34 10.17 28.80
C VAL A 319 0.86 9.82 28.92
N GLU A 320 -0.01 10.63 28.28
CA GLU A 320 -1.45 10.39 28.25
C GLU A 320 -1.87 9.73 26.92
N PHE A 321 -2.62 8.63 27.02
CA PHE A 321 -3.28 7.96 25.90
C PHE A 321 -4.77 8.29 25.92
N LYS A 322 -5.30 8.71 24.77
CA LYS A 322 -6.74 8.88 24.54
C LYS A 322 -7.28 7.60 23.93
N LEU A 323 -7.97 6.81 24.73
CA LEU A 323 -8.46 5.49 24.34
C LEU A 323 -9.96 5.54 24.06
N PRO A 324 -10.50 4.62 23.24
CA PRO A 324 -11.94 4.48 23.08
C PRO A 324 -12.60 4.18 24.44
N VAL A 325 -13.77 4.79 24.67
CA VAL A 325 -14.55 4.55 25.88
C VAL A 325 -15.21 3.17 25.77
N GLN A 326 -14.91 2.27 26.71
CA GLN A 326 -15.49 0.93 26.67
C GLN A 326 -16.92 0.94 27.22
N LYS A 327 -17.83 0.21 26.57
CA LYS A 327 -19.14 -0.12 27.15
C LYS A 327 -19.05 -0.97 28.43
N ARG A 328 -17.93 -1.69 28.66
CA ARG A 328 -17.75 -2.60 29.82
C ARG A 328 -17.30 -1.92 31.12
N PHE A 329 -16.82 -0.67 31.10
CA PHE A 329 -16.53 0.09 32.31
C PHE A 329 -17.78 0.41 33.15
N LEU A 330 -18.97 0.17 32.58
CA LEU A 330 -20.26 0.56 33.13
C LEU A 330 -20.87 -0.50 34.08
N ILE A 331 -20.29 -1.71 34.18
CA ILE A 331 -20.87 -2.81 34.99
C ILE A 331 -20.08 -3.05 36.29
N ASN A 332 -18.76 -2.81 36.32
CA ASN A 332 -17.89 -3.28 37.41
C ASN A 332 -17.39 -2.20 38.38
N ARG A 333 -18.03 -1.03 38.47
CA ARG A 333 -17.81 -0.11 39.59
C ARG A 333 -19.03 -0.09 40.51
N HIS A 334 -19.31 -1.23 41.13
CA HIS A 334 -20.05 -1.24 42.38
C HIS A 334 -19.11 -0.78 43.51
N PRO A 335 -19.47 0.25 44.30
CA PRO A 335 -18.75 0.59 45.52
C PRO A 335 -19.15 -0.44 46.59
N GLY A 336 -18.34 -1.50 46.76
CA GLY A 336 -18.60 -2.56 47.74
C GLY A 336 -17.40 -3.41 48.12
N ASP A 337 -16.45 -3.68 47.21
CA ASP A 337 -15.32 -4.57 47.53
C ASP A 337 -14.10 -3.79 48.05
N TYR A 338 -14.22 -3.31 49.29
CA TYR A 338 -13.09 -3.02 50.17
C TYR A 338 -13.33 -3.71 51.52
N SER A 339 -13.13 -5.02 51.56
CA SER A 339 -12.88 -5.74 52.83
C SER A 339 -12.34 -7.15 52.56
N ASN A 340 -11.01 -7.27 52.59
CA ASN A 340 -10.27 -8.17 53.48
C ASN A 340 -8.96 -8.61 52.84
N ALA A 341 -7.89 -7.96 53.27
CA ALA A 341 -6.60 -8.61 53.37
C ALA A 341 -6.69 -9.69 54.47
N GLY A 342 -6.35 -10.92 54.11
CA GLY A 342 -6.06 -12.03 55.03
C GLY A 342 -5.11 -12.99 54.32
N PRO A 343 -4.05 -13.47 54.97
CA PRO A 343 -2.97 -14.17 54.28
C PRO A 343 -3.38 -15.61 53.99
N ALA A 344 -3.34 -16.03 52.73
CA ALA A 344 -3.43 -17.45 52.39
C ALA A 344 -2.06 -18.09 52.65
N THR A 345 -1.99 -18.79 53.78
CA THR A 345 -0.95 -19.71 54.18
C THR A 345 -0.73 -20.82 53.13
N LEU A 346 0.53 -21.06 52.81
CA LEU A 346 1.02 -22.29 52.20
C LEU A 346 0.90 -23.44 53.20
N ASN A 347 0.20 -24.50 52.83
CA ASN A 347 0.31 -25.91 53.28
C ASN A 347 -0.30 -26.71 52.11
N GLY A 348 0.34 -27.70 51.49
CA GLY A 348 1.06 -28.81 52.10
C GLY A 348 0.17 -30.06 51.96
N ASP A 349 0.52 -30.91 50.98
CA ASP A 349 0.33 -32.37 50.91
C ASP A 349 -1.08 -33.00 51.05
N HIS A 350 -1.54 -33.70 50.01
CA HIS A 350 -1.55 -35.19 49.92
C HIS A 350 -2.53 -35.78 48.87
N CYS A 351 -1.95 -36.67 48.06
CA CYS A 351 -2.40 -38.02 47.65
C CYS A 351 -3.88 -38.36 47.34
N THR A 352 -4.05 -38.88 46.11
CA THR A 352 -4.80 -40.09 45.67
C THR A 352 -6.24 -40.36 46.15
N ALA A 353 -7.17 -40.52 45.19
CA ALA A 353 -7.91 -41.76 44.91
C ALA A 353 -9.00 -41.50 43.84
N GLY A 354 -9.11 -42.39 42.85
CA GLY A 354 -10.14 -42.38 41.81
C GLY A 354 -9.59 -42.71 40.44
#